data_AF-A0A950P4A5-F1
#
_entry.id   AF-A0A950P4A5-F1
#
_cell.length_a   1.000
_cell.length_b   1.000
_cell.length_c   1.000
_cell.angle_alpha   90.00
_cell.angle_beta   90.00
_cell.angle_gamma   90.00
#
_symmetry.space_group_name_H-M   'P 1'
#
loop_
_entity.id
_entity.type
_entity.pdbx_description
1 polymer ?
#
loop_
_entity_poly.entity_id
_entity_poly.type
_entity_poly.pdbx_seq_one_letter_code
_entity_poly.pdbx_strand_id
1 'polypeptide(L)'
;APDIFWGVFERGGKQPALVVRSSTPGAIQAIDVRGLLRWARAHEQLVVIRHSIGDFVPAGAELIEIYGGSGAGERDERKLGGMVALGAERTIEQDPAFAIRIMVDIADHALSPAVNDPTTAVQVLDHLGEVLRLIGKVDISGQRWNGQGNVRCGLVIPVRRWEDYLALGTTEIREYGYAAIQVMRRMRAMLDELREEVRPEHRPAVEDELARLDATVLRHFGDSADLDRASIPDAQGIGGRTGPRALSR
;
A
#
# COMPACT_ATOMS: atom_id res chain seq x y z
N ALA A 1 -7.87 -17.76 -19.11
CA ALA A 1 -7.76 -16.38 -18.59
C ALA A 1 -7.62 -16.47 -17.08
N PRO A 2 -6.98 -15.53 -16.35
CA PRO A 2 -6.89 -15.72 -14.91
C PRO A 2 -8.30 -15.62 -14.34
N ASP A 3 -8.77 -16.67 -13.66
CA ASP A 3 -9.99 -16.64 -12.85
C ASP A 3 -9.72 -15.91 -11.51
N ILE A 4 -8.68 -15.07 -11.44
CA ILE A 4 -8.37 -14.21 -10.30
C ILE A 4 -8.66 -12.77 -10.71
N PHE A 5 -9.44 -12.09 -9.88
CA PHE A 5 -9.88 -10.72 -10.04
C PHE A 5 -9.32 -9.90 -8.87
N TRP A 6 -8.60 -8.84 -9.20
CA TRP A 6 -8.03 -7.96 -8.18
C TRP A 6 -8.91 -6.73 -8.05
N GLY A 7 -9.41 -6.44 -6.86
CA GLY A 7 -10.26 -5.27 -6.66
C GLY A 7 -11.41 -5.49 -5.69
N VAL A 8 -12.37 -4.57 -5.73
CA VAL A 8 -13.50 -4.53 -4.80
C VAL A 8 -14.67 -5.32 -5.36
N PHE A 9 -15.25 -6.18 -4.51
CA PHE A 9 -16.52 -6.84 -4.79
C PHE A 9 -17.71 -6.06 -4.25
N GLU A 10 -18.48 -5.48 -5.16
CA GLU A 10 -19.80 -4.92 -4.87
C GLU A 10 -20.86 -6.02 -4.97
N ARG A 11 -21.55 -6.29 -3.86
CA ARG A 11 -22.56 -7.35 -3.82
C ARG A 11 -23.71 -7.13 -4.81
N GLY A 12 -24.02 -5.87 -5.15
CA GLY A 12 -25.07 -5.53 -6.13
C GLY A 12 -26.43 -6.16 -5.83
N GLY A 13 -26.76 -6.38 -4.54
CA GLY A 13 -27.98 -7.06 -4.10
C GLY A 13 -27.94 -8.60 -4.12
N LYS A 14 -26.86 -9.23 -4.60
CA LYS A 14 -26.68 -10.68 -4.53
C LYS A 14 -26.38 -11.11 -3.09
N GLN A 15 -27.05 -12.15 -2.61
CA GLN A 15 -26.70 -12.78 -1.34
C GLN A 15 -25.68 -13.90 -1.58
N PRO A 16 -24.65 -14.01 -0.71
CA PRO A 16 -23.71 -15.13 -0.77
C PRO A 16 -24.43 -16.44 -0.43
N ALA A 17 -24.06 -17.51 -1.12
CA ALA A 17 -24.53 -18.87 -0.83
C ALA A 17 -23.89 -19.44 0.44
N LEU A 18 -22.67 -18.99 0.76
CA LEU A 18 -21.96 -19.30 2.00
C LEU A 18 -21.12 -18.08 2.42
N VAL A 19 -21.05 -17.85 3.74
CA VAL A 19 -20.15 -16.86 4.34
C VAL A 19 -19.28 -17.57 5.37
N VAL A 20 -17.97 -17.53 5.15
CA VAL A 20 -16.98 -18.05 6.10
C VAL A 20 -16.63 -16.93 7.06
N ARG A 21 -16.86 -17.17 8.35
CA ARG A 21 -16.57 -16.18 9.39
C ARG A 21 -15.32 -16.53 10.17
N SER A 22 -14.64 -15.50 10.66
CA SER A 22 -13.53 -15.69 11.58
C SER A 22 -14.03 -16.26 12.91
N SER A 23 -13.41 -17.33 13.40
CA SER A 23 -13.70 -17.87 14.73
C SER A 23 -12.99 -17.11 15.86
N THR A 24 -11.91 -16.37 15.54
CA THR A 24 -11.05 -15.68 16.51
C THR A 24 -10.64 -14.31 15.97
N PRO A 25 -10.33 -13.34 16.84
CA PRO A 25 -9.76 -12.08 16.36
C PRO A 25 -8.30 -12.29 15.93
N GLY A 26 -7.83 -11.53 14.94
CA GLY A 26 -6.43 -11.58 14.52
C GLY A 26 -6.13 -10.79 13.25
N ALA A 27 -4.85 -10.61 12.95
CA ALA A 27 -4.38 -10.09 11.67
C ALA A 27 -4.33 -11.20 10.63
N ILE A 28 -4.76 -10.91 9.40
CA ILE A 28 -4.60 -11.83 8.26
C ILE A 28 -3.13 -11.89 7.88
N GLN A 29 -2.48 -13.03 8.09
CA GLN A 29 -1.07 -13.23 7.82
C GLN A 29 -0.81 -13.80 6.42
N ALA A 30 -1.69 -14.68 5.95
CA ALA A 30 -1.56 -15.31 4.64
C ALA A 30 -2.91 -15.79 4.11
N ILE A 31 -3.00 -15.87 2.78
CA ILE A 31 -4.16 -16.40 2.06
C ILE A 31 -3.64 -17.45 1.07
N ASP A 32 -4.16 -18.68 1.13
CA ASP A 32 -3.84 -19.72 0.13
C ASP A 32 -4.61 -19.45 -1.18
N VAL A 33 -4.12 -18.46 -1.94
CA VAL A 33 -4.68 -18.05 -3.24
C VAL A 33 -4.81 -19.24 -4.19
N ARG A 34 -3.82 -20.15 -4.19
CA ARG A 34 -3.83 -21.31 -5.09
C ARG A 34 -4.91 -22.31 -4.67
N GLY A 35 -5.06 -22.57 -3.37
CA GLY A 35 -6.10 -23.42 -2.80
C GLY A 35 -7.49 -22.91 -3.08
N LEU A 36 -7.72 -21.62 -2.84
CA LEU A 36 -8.99 -20.95 -3.08
C LEU A 36 -9.36 -20.96 -4.57
N LEU A 37 -8.40 -20.68 -5.46
CA LEU A 37 -8.63 -20.73 -6.91
C LEU A 37 -8.98 -22.15 -7.39
N ARG A 38 -8.28 -23.17 -6.87
CA ARG A 38 -8.60 -24.58 -7.17
C ARG A 38 -10.00 -24.93 -6.68
N TRP A 39 -10.38 -24.47 -5.48
CA TRP A 39 -11.71 -24.70 -4.93
C TRP A 39 -12.79 -24.01 -5.77
N ALA A 40 -12.59 -22.75 -6.13
CA ALA A 40 -13.51 -21.96 -6.97
C ALA A 40 -13.81 -22.68 -8.30
N ARG A 41 -12.76 -23.13 -8.99
CA ARG A 41 -12.87 -23.86 -10.27
C ARG A 41 -13.61 -25.19 -10.13
N ALA A 42 -13.31 -25.95 -9.09
CA ALA A 42 -13.91 -27.27 -8.89
C ALA A 42 -15.43 -27.21 -8.63
N HIS A 43 -15.92 -26.10 -8.11
CA HIS A 43 -17.34 -25.90 -7.80
C HIS A 43 -18.03 -24.92 -8.75
N GLU A 44 -17.32 -24.40 -9.76
CA GLU A 44 -17.81 -23.37 -10.68
C GLU A 44 -18.42 -22.15 -9.95
N GLN A 45 -17.78 -21.75 -8.84
CA GLN A 45 -18.26 -20.71 -7.93
C GLN A 45 -17.30 -19.53 -7.85
N LEU A 46 -17.83 -18.39 -7.46
CA LEU A 46 -17.05 -17.18 -7.19
C LEU A 46 -16.73 -17.10 -5.70
N VAL A 47 -15.44 -17.04 -5.38
CA VAL A 47 -14.89 -16.85 -4.04
C VAL A 47 -14.47 -15.40 -3.90
N VAL A 48 -14.89 -14.73 -2.85
CA VAL A 48 -14.60 -13.31 -2.61
C VAL A 48 -13.94 -13.17 -1.24
N ILE A 49 -12.68 -12.74 -1.23
CA ILE A 49 -12.00 -12.31 -0.01
C ILE A 49 -12.47 -10.90 0.36
N ARG A 50 -12.77 -10.67 1.65
CA ARG A 50 -13.29 -9.38 2.13
C ARG A 50 -12.26 -8.45 2.75
N HIS A 51 -11.16 -9.01 3.20
CA HIS A 51 -10.11 -8.31 3.95
C HIS A 51 -8.75 -8.60 3.34
N SER A 52 -7.88 -7.60 3.30
CA SER A 52 -6.52 -7.73 2.76
C SER A 52 -5.60 -8.41 3.77
N ILE A 53 -4.50 -8.98 3.27
CA ILE A 53 -3.40 -9.38 4.14
C ILE A 53 -2.93 -8.15 4.94
N GLY A 54 -2.72 -8.34 6.24
CA GLY A 54 -2.42 -7.29 7.21
C GLY A 54 -3.65 -6.79 7.97
N ASP A 55 -4.86 -6.90 7.43
CA ASP A 55 -6.06 -6.38 8.11
C ASP A 55 -6.31 -7.15 9.41
N PHE A 56 -6.59 -6.40 10.49
CA PHE A 56 -7.09 -6.99 11.73
C PHE A 56 -8.60 -7.20 11.63
N VAL A 57 -9.04 -8.42 11.88
CA VAL A 57 -10.45 -8.80 11.84
C VAL A 57 -10.92 -9.24 13.23
N PRO A 58 -12.09 -8.79 13.70
CA PRO A 58 -12.67 -9.30 14.94
C PRO A 58 -13.21 -10.73 14.76
N ALA A 59 -13.44 -11.42 15.87
CA ALA A 59 -14.21 -12.66 15.85
C ALA A 59 -15.60 -12.41 15.24
N GLY A 60 -16.07 -13.31 14.38
CA GLY A 60 -17.31 -13.19 13.64
C GLY A 60 -17.23 -12.37 12.34
N ALA A 61 -16.09 -11.75 12.02
CA ALA A 61 -15.91 -11.03 10.76
C ALA A 61 -16.07 -11.95 9.55
N GLU A 62 -16.64 -11.46 8.46
CA GLU A 62 -16.84 -12.21 7.22
C GLU A 62 -15.52 -12.23 6.42
N LEU A 63 -14.84 -13.37 6.38
CA LEU A 63 -13.54 -13.51 5.71
C LEU A 63 -13.70 -13.79 4.21
N ILE A 64 -14.60 -14.73 3.89
CA ILE A 64 -14.84 -15.23 2.55
C ILE A 64 -16.33 -15.27 2.28
N GLU A 65 -16.73 -14.75 1.12
CA GLU A 65 -18.08 -14.92 0.58
C GLU A 65 -18.03 -15.81 -0.65
N ILE A 66 -18.98 -16.74 -0.75
CA ILE A 66 -19.13 -17.63 -1.90
C ILE A 66 -20.41 -17.26 -2.65
N TYR A 67 -20.30 -17.09 -3.97
CA TYR A 67 -21.41 -16.77 -4.85
C TYR A 67 -21.57 -17.83 -5.95
N GLY A 68 -22.83 -18.10 -6.32
CA GLY A 68 -23.19 -19.12 -7.30
C GLY A 68 -23.31 -20.52 -6.69
N GLY A 69 -23.85 -21.47 -7.48
CA GLY A 69 -24.06 -22.86 -7.06
C GLY A 69 -25.12 -23.07 -5.97
N SER A 70 -25.47 -24.33 -5.72
CA SER A 70 -26.25 -24.78 -4.57
C SER A 70 -25.44 -25.84 -3.82
N GLY A 71 -25.40 -25.77 -2.48
CA GLY A 71 -24.86 -26.88 -1.67
C GLY A 71 -23.49 -26.68 -1.00
N ALA A 72 -22.98 -25.45 -0.87
CA ALA A 72 -21.85 -25.19 0.03
C ALA A 72 -22.30 -25.41 1.48
N GLY A 73 -21.67 -26.36 2.18
CA GLY A 73 -22.06 -26.78 3.52
C GLY A 73 -21.00 -26.45 4.59
N GLU A 74 -21.25 -26.86 5.83
CA GLU A 74 -20.35 -26.63 6.98
C GLU A 74 -18.93 -27.20 6.76
N ARG A 75 -18.80 -28.27 5.97
CA ARG A 75 -17.49 -28.84 5.59
C ARG A 75 -16.69 -27.89 4.70
N ASP A 76 -17.35 -27.19 3.77
CA ASP A 76 -16.72 -26.21 2.89
C ASP A 76 -16.33 -24.98 3.68
N GLU A 77 -17.16 -24.54 4.62
CA GLU A 77 -16.85 -23.43 5.52
C GLU A 77 -15.54 -23.68 6.29
N ARG A 78 -15.41 -24.85 6.94
CA ARG A 78 -14.17 -25.22 7.64
C ARG A 78 -12.96 -25.27 6.71
N LYS A 79 -13.12 -25.85 5.52
CA LYS A 79 -12.02 -25.99 4.55
C LYS A 79 -11.55 -24.64 4.01
N LEU A 80 -12.49 -23.75 3.66
CA LEU A 80 -12.21 -22.40 3.17
C LEU A 80 -11.63 -21.53 4.29
N GLY A 81 -12.14 -21.63 5.52
CA GLY A 81 -11.60 -20.93 6.68
C GLY A 81 -10.14 -21.31 6.95
N GLY A 82 -9.78 -22.59 6.79
CA GLY A 82 -8.40 -23.06 6.89
C GLY A 82 -7.45 -22.56 5.80
N MET A 83 -7.95 -21.88 4.75
CA MET A 83 -7.12 -21.25 3.71
C MET A 83 -6.76 -19.78 4.04
N VAL A 84 -7.26 -19.24 5.15
CA VAL A 84 -6.92 -17.90 5.65
C VAL A 84 -6.20 -18.07 6.98
N ALA A 85 -4.93 -17.68 7.04
CA ALA A 85 -4.15 -17.72 8.26
C ALA A 85 -4.35 -16.43 9.05
N LEU A 86 -4.74 -16.56 10.31
CA LEU A 86 -4.84 -15.47 11.27
C LEU A 86 -3.77 -15.63 12.35
N GLY A 87 -3.20 -14.51 12.79
CA GLY A 87 -2.28 -14.48 13.92
C GLY A 87 -2.38 -13.19 14.73
N ALA A 88 -1.66 -13.15 15.85
CA ALA A 88 -1.70 -11.99 16.75
C ALA A 88 -1.03 -10.75 16.14
N GLU A 89 -0.02 -10.94 15.30
CA GLU A 89 0.79 -9.87 14.70
C GLU A 89 0.86 -9.99 13.18
N ARG A 90 1.17 -8.87 12.51
CA ARG A 90 1.41 -8.84 11.06
C ARG A 90 2.78 -9.43 10.73
N THR A 91 2.91 -9.98 9.52
CA THR A 91 4.15 -10.55 9.00
C THR A 91 4.60 -9.82 7.73
N ILE A 92 5.88 -9.45 7.66
CA ILE A 92 6.43 -8.66 6.54
C ILE A 92 6.39 -9.44 5.22
N GLU A 93 6.55 -10.76 5.28
CA GLU A 93 6.73 -11.64 4.13
C GLU A 93 5.55 -11.59 3.15
N GLN A 94 4.36 -11.22 3.63
CA GLN A 94 3.13 -11.13 2.84
C GLN A 94 2.44 -9.75 2.94
N ASP A 95 2.94 -8.83 3.79
CA ASP A 95 2.41 -7.48 3.96
C ASP A 95 3.51 -6.41 3.74
N PRO A 96 3.75 -5.99 2.49
CA PRO A 96 4.66 -4.87 2.20
C PRO A 96 4.23 -3.56 2.87
N ALA A 97 2.95 -3.37 3.18
CA ALA A 97 2.49 -2.16 3.86
C ALA A 97 2.97 -2.14 5.30
N PHE A 98 3.09 -3.31 5.95
CA PHE A 98 3.66 -3.39 7.28
C PHE A 98 5.14 -3.04 7.31
N ALA A 99 5.93 -3.46 6.33
CA ALA A 99 7.33 -3.04 6.20
C ALA A 99 7.46 -1.51 6.03
N ILE A 100 6.60 -0.92 5.20
CA ILE A 100 6.53 0.54 5.04
C ILE A 100 6.13 1.21 6.35
N ARG A 101 5.16 0.66 7.09
CA ARG A 101 4.76 1.20 8.39
C ARG A 101 5.90 1.21 9.39
N ILE A 102 6.67 0.11 9.49
CA ILE A 102 7.84 0.04 10.38
C ILE A 102 8.86 1.12 10.00
N MET A 103 9.11 1.32 8.70
CA MET A 103 10.01 2.39 8.24
C MET A 103 9.48 3.77 8.65
N VAL A 104 8.20 4.05 8.45
CA VAL A 104 7.56 5.30 8.86
C VAL A 104 7.64 5.50 10.38
N ASP A 105 7.40 4.47 11.19
CA ASP A 105 7.53 4.55 12.65
C ASP A 105 8.95 4.93 13.09
N ILE A 106 9.97 4.41 12.39
CA ILE A 106 11.37 4.76 12.65
C ILE A 106 11.64 6.23 12.30
N ALA A 107 11.15 6.70 11.14
CA ALA A 107 11.31 8.10 10.75
C ALA A 107 10.56 9.05 11.70
N ASP A 108 9.32 8.73 12.06
CA ASP A 108 8.52 9.54 12.98
C ASP A 108 9.13 9.60 14.38
N HIS A 109 9.68 8.47 14.85
CA HIS A 109 10.43 8.45 16.11
C HIS A 109 11.66 9.35 16.04
N ALA A 110 12.43 9.29 14.95
CA ALA A 110 13.60 10.13 14.74
C ALA A 110 13.23 11.62 14.65
N LEU A 111 12.12 11.96 13.99
CA LEU A 111 11.62 13.33 13.85
C LEU A 111 10.89 13.86 15.09
N SER A 112 10.61 13.00 16.07
CA SER A 112 9.92 13.42 17.28
C SER A 112 10.71 14.52 18.02
N PRO A 113 10.03 15.43 18.74
CA PRO A 113 10.69 16.52 19.48
C PRO A 113 11.75 16.06 20.49
N ALA A 114 11.65 14.82 20.97
CA ALA A 114 12.57 14.25 21.95
C ALA A 114 13.89 13.77 21.31
N VAL A 115 13.85 13.32 20.05
CA VAL A 115 15.02 12.77 19.34
C VAL A 115 15.62 13.81 18.41
N ASN A 116 14.79 14.44 17.57
CA ASN A 116 15.18 15.48 16.61
C ASN A 116 16.39 15.07 15.74
N ASP A 117 16.35 13.86 15.20
CA ASP A 117 17.35 13.27 14.30
C ASP A 117 16.80 13.18 12.85
N PRO A 118 16.83 14.29 12.10
CA PRO A 118 16.42 14.30 10.70
C PRO A 118 17.35 13.50 9.77
N THR A 119 18.57 13.14 10.18
CA THR A 119 19.47 12.32 9.36
C THR A 119 18.96 10.89 9.26
N THR A 120 18.49 10.31 10.36
CA THR A 120 17.84 8.99 10.33
C THR A 120 16.58 9.00 9.46
N ALA A 121 15.76 10.07 9.53
CA ALA A 121 14.57 10.18 8.68
C ALA A 121 14.92 10.25 7.18
N VAL A 122 16.00 10.95 6.81
CA VAL A 122 16.53 10.97 5.43
C VAL A 122 16.94 9.56 4.97
N GLN A 123 17.62 8.78 5.81
CA GLN A 123 18.00 7.39 5.48
C GLN A 123 16.76 6.50 5.29
N VAL A 124 15.73 6.69 6.11
CA VAL A 124 14.45 5.99 5.93
C VAL A 124 13.82 6.35 4.60
N LEU A 125 13.85 7.62 4.18
CA LEU A 125 13.34 8.05 2.88
C LEU A 125 14.10 7.38 1.71
N ASP A 126 15.40 7.13 1.82
CA ASP A 126 16.15 6.36 0.82
C ASP A 126 15.57 4.95 0.63
N HIS A 127 15.34 4.24 1.73
CA HIS A 127 14.79 2.89 1.71
C HIS A 127 13.32 2.86 1.27
N LEU A 128 12.51 3.82 1.71
CA LEU A 128 11.13 3.98 1.28
C LEU A 128 11.03 4.22 -0.23
N GLY A 129 11.88 5.10 -0.77
CA GLY A 129 11.95 5.39 -2.19
C GLY A 129 12.18 4.13 -3.01
N GLU A 130 13.15 3.29 -2.61
CA GLU A 130 13.43 2.03 -3.28
C GLU A 130 12.25 1.04 -3.23
N VAL A 131 11.62 0.87 -2.06
CA VAL A 131 10.45 -0.02 -1.93
C VAL A 131 9.29 0.47 -2.80
N LEU A 132 8.97 1.76 -2.74
CA LEU A 132 7.89 2.36 -3.53
C LEU A 132 8.17 2.25 -5.03
N ARG A 133 9.42 2.45 -5.45
CA ARG A 133 9.89 2.29 -6.83
C ARG A 133 9.75 0.85 -7.31
N LEU A 134 10.12 -0.13 -6.49
CA LEU A 134 10.00 -1.56 -6.83
C LEU A 134 8.52 -1.95 -7.02
N ILE A 135 7.63 -1.54 -6.11
CA ILE A 135 6.19 -1.82 -6.23
C ILE A 135 5.61 -1.08 -7.44
N GLY A 136 5.99 0.19 -7.64
CA GLY A 136 5.43 1.07 -8.68
C GLY A 136 5.90 0.77 -10.11
N LYS A 137 6.89 -0.12 -10.28
CA LYS A 137 7.32 -0.63 -11.59
C LYS A 137 6.56 -1.88 -12.02
N VAL A 138 5.92 -2.58 -11.08
CA VAL A 138 5.20 -3.81 -11.36
C VAL A 138 3.74 -3.50 -11.68
N ASP A 139 3.17 -4.26 -12.62
CA ASP A 139 1.73 -4.25 -12.82
C ASP A 139 1.01 -4.95 -11.67
N ILE A 140 0.73 -4.20 -10.61
CA ILE A 140 -0.09 -4.65 -9.48
C ILE A 140 -1.59 -4.57 -9.80
N SER A 141 -1.97 -3.99 -10.94
CA SER A 141 -3.36 -3.80 -11.30
C SER A 141 -4.00 -5.09 -11.81
N GLY A 142 -3.27 -5.94 -12.53
CA GLY A 142 -3.85 -7.15 -13.16
C GLY A 142 -5.15 -6.83 -13.92
N GLN A 143 -5.98 -7.84 -14.23
CA GLN A 143 -7.36 -7.55 -14.62
C GLN A 143 -8.12 -7.06 -13.37
N ARG A 144 -8.09 -5.73 -13.17
CA ARG A 144 -8.90 -5.08 -12.14
C ARG A 144 -10.36 -5.36 -12.41
N TRP A 145 -11.02 -5.95 -11.44
CA TRP A 145 -12.47 -6.12 -11.53
C TRP A 145 -13.15 -4.98 -10.79
N ASN A 146 -14.01 -4.27 -11.51
CA ASN A 146 -14.69 -3.05 -11.07
C ASN A 146 -16.06 -3.35 -10.43
N GLY A 147 -16.32 -4.57 -9.99
CA GLY A 147 -17.65 -4.99 -9.52
C GLY A 147 -18.67 -5.22 -10.65
N GLN A 148 -18.42 -4.72 -11.87
CA GLN A 148 -19.35 -4.77 -12.99
C GLN A 148 -19.04 -5.96 -13.89
N GLY A 149 -19.97 -6.91 -13.95
CA GLY A 149 -19.88 -8.07 -14.81
C GLY A 149 -20.53 -9.29 -14.19
N ASN A 150 -20.97 -10.21 -15.04
CA ASN A 150 -21.55 -11.48 -14.59
C ASN A 150 -20.44 -12.51 -14.38
N VAL A 151 -19.53 -12.24 -13.45
CA VAL A 151 -18.48 -13.21 -13.06
C VAL A 151 -19.19 -14.37 -12.36
N ARG A 152 -19.17 -15.55 -13.00
CA ARG A 152 -19.83 -16.76 -12.49
C ARG A 152 -18.89 -17.63 -11.64
N CYS A 153 -17.58 -17.57 -11.89
CA CYS A 153 -16.57 -18.39 -11.23
C CYS A 153 -15.25 -17.63 -11.13
N GLY A 154 -14.52 -17.82 -10.04
CA GLY A 154 -13.17 -17.26 -9.84
C GLY A 154 -12.89 -16.86 -8.40
N LEU A 155 -11.84 -16.07 -8.19
CA LEU A 155 -11.36 -15.58 -6.91
C LEU A 155 -11.19 -14.07 -6.96
N VAL A 156 -11.90 -13.34 -6.10
CA VAL A 156 -11.74 -11.88 -5.93
C VAL A 156 -10.89 -11.62 -4.69
N ILE A 157 -9.81 -10.85 -4.84
CA ILE A 157 -8.91 -10.48 -3.74
C ILE A 157 -8.82 -8.94 -3.66
N PRO A 158 -9.03 -8.34 -2.48
CA PRO A 158 -8.79 -6.93 -2.30
C PRO A 158 -7.29 -6.66 -2.41
N VAL A 159 -6.93 -5.63 -3.18
CA VAL A 159 -5.55 -5.20 -3.35
C VAL A 159 -5.41 -3.76 -2.89
N ARG A 160 -4.33 -3.49 -2.16
CA ARG A 160 -3.89 -2.14 -1.87
C ARG A 160 -3.40 -1.51 -3.17
N ARG A 161 -3.79 -0.26 -3.44
CA ARG A 161 -3.30 0.44 -4.62
C ARG A 161 -1.91 0.99 -4.35
N TRP A 162 -1.16 1.27 -5.41
CA TRP A 162 0.19 1.84 -5.27
C TRP A 162 0.15 3.18 -4.53
N GLU A 163 -0.86 4.00 -4.84
CA GLU A 163 -1.08 5.31 -4.23
C GLU A 163 -1.28 5.22 -2.72
N ASP A 164 -1.85 4.13 -2.22
CA ASP A 164 -2.02 3.91 -0.78
C ASP A 164 -0.68 3.59 -0.09
N TYR A 165 0.26 2.93 -0.78
CA TYR A 165 1.61 2.72 -0.29
C TYR A 165 2.41 4.04 -0.29
N LEU A 166 2.26 4.84 -1.34
CA LEU A 166 2.87 6.16 -1.44
C LEU A 166 2.42 7.04 -0.26
N ALA A 167 1.10 7.19 -0.09
CA ALA A 167 0.54 7.99 0.99
C ALA A 167 0.96 7.50 2.37
N LEU A 168 1.00 6.18 2.59
CA LEU A 168 1.50 5.58 3.83
C LEU A 168 2.95 5.96 4.10
N GLY A 169 3.81 5.91 3.07
CA GLY A 169 5.24 6.19 3.20
C GLY A 169 5.59 7.68 3.32
N THR A 170 4.76 8.59 2.83
CA THR A 170 5.13 10.03 2.74
C THR A 170 4.40 10.92 3.73
N THR A 171 3.15 10.60 4.08
CA THR A 171 2.27 11.56 4.78
C THR A 171 2.80 11.93 6.15
N GLU A 172 3.03 10.96 7.02
CA GLU A 172 3.44 11.24 8.40
C GLU A 172 4.85 11.84 8.47
N ILE A 173 5.79 11.33 7.68
CA ILE A 173 7.15 11.88 7.58
C ILE A 173 7.11 13.35 7.13
N ARG A 174 6.21 13.73 6.22
CA ARG A 174 6.03 15.13 5.80
C ARG A 174 5.48 15.97 6.96
N GLU A 175 4.46 15.48 7.65
CA GLU A 175 3.79 16.21 8.73
C GLU A 175 4.67 16.35 9.99
N TYR A 176 5.52 15.38 10.31
CA TYR A 176 6.46 15.47 11.44
C TYR A 176 7.78 16.13 11.04
N GLY A 177 8.21 15.97 9.80
CA GLY A 177 9.49 16.48 9.29
C GLY A 177 9.44 17.90 8.75
N TYR A 178 8.28 18.58 8.80
CA TYR A 178 8.04 19.87 8.13
C TYR A 178 9.10 20.94 8.43
N ALA A 179 9.66 20.96 9.65
CA ALA A 179 10.62 21.97 10.08
C ALA A 179 12.06 21.66 9.63
N ALA A 180 12.34 20.43 9.22
CA ALA A 180 13.65 19.97 8.81
C ALA A 180 13.82 20.14 7.29
N ILE A 181 14.55 21.18 6.88
CA ILE A 181 14.85 21.47 5.47
C ILE A 181 15.37 20.22 4.74
N GLN A 182 16.30 19.48 5.34
CA GLN A 182 16.86 18.28 4.71
C GLN A 182 15.82 17.19 4.40
N VAL A 183 14.79 17.05 5.24
CA VAL A 183 13.69 16.08 5.03
C VAL A 183 12.83 16.52 3.85
N MET A 184 12.45 17.81 3.79
CA MET A 184 11.68 18.35 2.66
C MET A 184 12.41 18.16 1.33
N ARG A 185 13.71 18.47 1.31
CA ARG A 185 14.54 18.36 0.11
C ARG A 185 14.75 16.92 -0.34
N ARG A 186 15.00 16.00 0.61
CA ARG A 186 15.16 14.58 0.30
C ARG A 186 13.85 13.95 -0.18
N MET A 187 12.74 14.29 0.47
CA MET A 187 11.41 13.82 0.07
C MET A 187 11.05 14.31 -1.33
N ARG A 188 11.37 15.57 -1.68
CA ARG A 188 11.21 16.06 -3.06
C ARG A 188 12.02 15.23 -4.04
N ALA A 189 13.30 15.01 -3.76
CA ALA A 189 14.17 14.21 -4.64
C ALA A 189 13.60 12.79 -4.84
N MET A 190 13.13 12.15 -3.77
CA MET A 190 12.50 10.82 -3.83
C MET A 190 11.24 10.85 -4.73
N LEU A 191 10.38 11.86 -4.56
CA LEU A 191 9.16 11.99 -5.36
C LEU A 191 9.47 12.30 -6.84
N ASP A 192 10.47 13.15 -7.13
CA ASP A 192 10.94 13.41 -8.49
C ASP A 192 11.48 12.13 -9.15
N GLU A 193 12.27 11.34 -8.43
CA GLU A 193 12.76 10.03 -8.89
C GLU A 193 11.60 9.07 -9.17
N LEU A 194 10.64 8.97 -8.25
CA LEU A 194 9.44 8.14 -8.44
C LEU A 194 8.64 8.58 -9.67
N ARG A 195 8.45 9.89 -9.91
CA ARG A 195 7.72 10.41 -11.08
C ARG A 195 8.28 9.85 -12.39
N GLU A 196 9.60 9.78 -12.51
CA GLU A 196 10.26 9.30 -13.73
C GLU A 196 10.20 7.77 -13.86
N GLU A 197 10.28 7.07 -12.73
CA GLU A 197 10.55 5.64 -12.69
C GLU A 197 9.32 4.72 -12.55
N VAL A 198 8.22 5.21 -11.99
CA VAL A 198 6.99 4.41 -11.81
C VAL A 198 6.19 4.36 -13.11
N ARG A 199 5.29 3.37 -13.20
CA ARG A 199 4.38 3.24 -14.35
C ARG A 199 3.52 4.51 -14.53
N PRO A 200 3.14 4.88 -15.77
CA PRO A 200 2.45 6.13 -16.05
C PRO A 200 1.17 6.36 -15.23
N GLU A 201 0.41 5.31 -14.92
CA GLU A 201 -0.83 5.40 -14.14
C GLU A 201 -0.62 5.87 -12.69
N HIS A 202 0.59 5.74 -12.15
CA HIS A 202 0.93 6.11 -10.78
C HIS A 202 1.43 7.55 -10.66
N ARG A 203 1.88 8.15 -11.76
CA ARG A 203 2.45 9.51 -11.79
C ARG A 203 1.51 10.59 -11.22
N PRO A 204 0.19 10.59 -11.49
CA PRO A 204 -0.70 11.59 -10.91
C PRO A 204 -0.66 11.62 -9.37
N ALA A 205 -0.52 10.46 -8.71
CA ALA A 205 -0.44 10.41 -7.25
C ALA A 205 0.89 10.97 -6.72
N VAL A 206 1.97 10.83 -7.49
CA VAL A 206 3.26 11.46 -7.16
C VAL A 206 3.16 12.97 -7.27
N GLU A 207 2.52 13.49 -8.33
CA GLU A 207 2.29 14.92 -8.49
C GLU A 207 1.44 15.50 -7.36
N ASP A 208 0.42 14.75 -6.92
CA ASP A 208 -0.40 15.15 -5.77
C ASP A 208 0.43 15.23 -4.47
N GLU A 209 1.36 14.30 -4.23
CA GLU A 209 2.29 14.37 -3.08
C GLU A 209 3.31 15.50 -3.22
N LEU A 210 3.82 15.78 -4.42
CA LEU A 210 4.68 16.94 -4.69
C LEU A 210 3.95 18.25 -4.39
N ALA A 211 2.70 18.39 -4.82
CA ALA A 211 1.89 19.57 -4.53
C ALA A 211 1.61 19.72 -3.02
N ARG A 212 1.38 18.61 -2.30
CA ARG A 212 1.27 18.63 -0.84
C ARG A 212 2.58 19.07 -0.19
N LEU A 213 3.72 18.58 -0.67
CA LEU A 213 5.04 18.99 -0.19
C LEU A 213 5.31 20.47 -0.45
N ASP A 214 4.97 20.99 -1.64
CA ASP A 214 5.05 22.41 -1.97
C ASP A 214 4.23 23.25 -0.99
N ALA A 215 2.99 22.84 -0.71
CA ALA A 215 2.12 23.52 0.24
C ALA A 215 2.70 23.50 1.67
N THR A 216 3.27 22.38 2.12
CA THR A 216 3.96 22.29 3.42
C THR A 216 5.17 23.23 3.47
N VAL A 217 6.00 23.23 2.43
CA VAL A 217 7.18 24.12 2.37
C VAL A 217 6.76 25.58 2.41
N LEU A 218 5.79 26.00 1.60
CA LEU A 218 5.29 27.37 1.60
C LEU A 218 4.70 27.77 2.96
N ARG A 219 3.94 26.88 3.59
CA ARG A 219 3.35 27.14 4.91
C ARG A 219 4.39 27.39 6.00
N HIS A 220 5.52 26.70 5.95
CA HIS A 220 6.52 26.73 7.03
C HIS A 220 7.75 27.58 6.74
N PHE A 221 8.08 27.81 5.47
CA PHE A 221 9.24 28.59 5.04
C PHE A 221 8.89 29.80 4.18
N GLY A 222 7.61 30.10 3.93
CA GLY A 222 7.18 31.16 2.99
C GLY A 222 7.78 32.55 3.27
N ASP A 223 7.95 32.90 4.55
CA ASP A 223 8.58 34.15 4.98
C ASP A 223 10.06 33.99 5.40
N SER A 224 10.63 32.79 5.24
CA SER A 224 12.01 32.46 5.60
C SER A 224 12.97 32.69 4.44
N ALA A 225 14.18 33.15 4.75
CA ALA A 225 15.29 33.19 3.79
C ALA A 225 15.68 31.79 3.27
N ASP A 226 15.30 30.72 3.97
CA ASP A 226 15.58 29.33 3.58
C ASP A 226 14.51 28.71 2.67
N LEU A 227 13.52 29.48 2.20
CA LEU A 227 12.49 28.99 1.27
C LEU A 227 13.12 28.39 0.00
N ASP A 228 14.15 29.03 -0.54
CA ASP A 228 14.88 28.58 -1.72
C ASP A 228 15.50 27.19 -1.51
N ARG A 229 16.09 26.96 -0.33
CA ARG A 229 16.69 25.69 0.05
C ARG A 229 15.65 24.62 0.29
N ALA A 230 14.57 24.92 1.01
CA ALA A 230 13.50 23.96 1.29
C ALA A 230 12.76 23.50 0.03
N SER A 231 12.78 24.34 -1.03
CA SER A 231 12.07 24.08 -2.28
C SER A 231 12.86 23.27 -3.31
N ILE A 232 14.18 23.09 -3.15
CA ILE A 232 15.01 22.36 -4.12
C ILE A 232 15.24 20.90 -3.71
N PRO A 233 15.24 19.94 -4.66
CA PRO A 233 15.55 18.55 -4.32
C PRO A 233 17.00 18.41 -3.82
N ASP A 234 17.24 17.40 -2.99
CA ASP A 234 18.57 16.95 -2.58
C ASP A 234 18.59 15.42 -2.48
N ALA A 235 19.18 14.77 -3.49
CA ALA A 235 19.29 13.31 -3.54
C ALA A 235 20.23 12.73 -2.48
N GLN A 236 21.09 13.54 -1.86
CA GLN A 236 21.98 13.07 -0.79
C GLN A 236 21.42 13.37 0.61
N GLY A 237 20.46 14.29 0.72
CA GLY A 237 19.84 14.68 1.98
C GLY A 237 20.76 15.35 3.01
N ILE A 238 21.96 15.80 2.61
CA ILE A 238 22.96 16.44 3.49
C ILE A 238 23.31 17.88 3.07
N GLY A 239 22.50 18.51 2.22
CA GLY A 239 22.69 19.86 1.72
C GLY A 239 23.60 19.95 0.48
N GLY A 240 23.75 18.85 -0.27
CA GLY A 240 24.56 18.80 -1.49
C GLY A 240 24.05 19.74 -2.59
N ARG A 241 24.94 20.24 -3.47
CA ARG A 241 24.56 21.09 -4.60
C ARG A 241 23.74 20.29 -5.61
N THR A 242 22.49 20.67 -5.83
CA THR A 242 21.74 20.28 -7.04
C THR A 242 22.12 21.21 -8.19
N GLY A 243 22.65 20.61 -9.26
CA GLY A 243 22.84 21.23 -10.56
C GLY A 243 23.35 20.19 -11.54
N PRO A 244 22.83 20.11 -12.78
CA PRO A 244 23.36 19.21 -13.78
C PRO A 244 24.85 19.54 -14.00
N ARG A 245 25.72 18.52 -13.99
CA ARG A 245 27.06 18.66 -14.57
C ARG A 245 26.85 19.10 -16.02
N ALA A 246 27.14 20.36 -16.32
CA ALA A 246 27.39 20.77 -17.68
C ALA A 246 28.51 19.87 -18.21
N LEU A 247 28.15 18.89 -19.03
CA LEU A 247 29.10 18.15 -19.82
C LEU A 247 29.63 19.13 -20.86
N SER A 248 30.74 19.77 -20.54
CA SER A 248 31.57 20.45 -21.52
C SER A 248 32.07 19.40 -22.51
N ARG A 249 31.57 19.46 -23.74
CA ARG A 249 32.28 19.05 -24.95
C ARG A 249 32.25 20.22 -25.92
#